data_AF-A0A836WKZ0-F1
#
_entry.id   AF-A0A836WKZ0-F1
#
_cell.length_a   1.000
_cell.length_b   1.000
_cell.length_c   1.000
_cell.angle_alpha   90.00
_cell.angle_beta   90.00
_cell.angle_gamma   90.00
#
_symmetry.space_group_name_H-M   'P 1'
#
loop_
_entity.id
_entity.type
_entity.pdbx_description
1 polymer ?
#
loop_
_entity_poly.entity_id
_entity_poly.type
_entity_poly.pdbx_seq_one_letter_code
_entity_poly.pdbx_strand_id
1 'polypeptide(L)'
;MERLYPFLWSGELDGLPAASISCASNQGMQRFALEGICKWVFGFGMKWVGGLAVHATDLDRAKAEARELGMRLGREALRDSEGRRKFPSEQERYRAYLDAPWGPLEPYLLNLTDGTFSVEGSLLTRAFRTFRDPEARKLLGRALEDLRRCLELYHEGKREEACRFLVEAGALWTHATWKEFLEEDVIGTKIPEAYRPLDKAKVDGP
;
A
#
# COMPACT_ATOMS: atom_id res chain seq x y z
N MET A 1 1.78 -7.15 17.33
CA MET A 1 1.41 -7.05 15.91
C MET A 1 0.50 -8.20 15.50
N GLU A 2 0.88 -9.47 15.66
CA GLU A 2 0.08 -10.63 15.22
C GLU A 2 -1.35 -10.70 15.77
N ARG A 3 -1.56 -10.29 17.03
CA ARG A 3 -2.90 -10.23 17.65
C ARG A 3 -3.85 -9.22 16.99
N LEU A 4 -3.35 -8.37 16.09
CA LEU A 4 -4.16 -7.42 15.34
C LEU A 4 -4.68 -7.99 14.02
N TYR A 5 -4.25 -9.19 13.62
CA TYR A 5 -4.68 -9.84 12.37
C TYR A 5 -6.20 -9.97 12.21
N PRO A 6 -6.99 -10.34 13.24
CA PRO A 6 -8.45 -10.41 13.10
C PRO A 6 -9.09 -9.08 12.67
N PHE A 7 -8.51 -7.95 13.09
CA PHE A 7 -9.03 -6.61 12.81
C PHE A 7 -8.66 -6.10 11.41
N LEU A 8 -7.73 -6.79 10.71
CA LEU A 8 -7.46 -6.53 9.31
C LEU A 8 -8.71 -6.80 8.46
N TRP A 9 -9.39 -7.91 8.76
CA TRP A 9 -10.56 -8.37 8.02
C TRP A 9 -11.84 -7.62 8.39
N SER A 10 -11.97 -7.15 9.64
CA SER A 10 -13.09 -6.29 10.03
C SER A 10 -12.94 -4.84 9.57
N GLY A 11 -11.74 -4.44 9.13
CA GLY A 11 -11.43 -3.06 8.76
C GLY A 11 -11.43 -2.10 9.94
N GLU A 12 -11.39 -2.60 11.17
CA GLU A 12 -11.36 -1.78 12.38
C GLU A 12 -10.06 -0.98 12.52
N LEU A 13 -8.97 -1.42 11.89
CA LEU A 13 -7.70 -0.69 11.91
C LEU A 13 -7.62 0.42 10.84
N ASP A 14 -8.55 0.44 9.89
CA ASP A 14 -8.54 1.41 8.79
C ASP A 14 -8.72 2.84 9.30
N GLY A 15 -7.72 3.69 9.05
CA GLY A 15 -7.66 5.08 9.52
C GLY A 15 -7.21 5.26 10.96
N LEU A 16 -6.97 4.20 11.73
CA LEU A 16 -6.49 4.31 13.12
C LEU A 16 -5.12 5.03 13.15
N PRO A 17 -4.95 6.13 13.90
CA PRO A 17 -3.70 6.88 13.93
C PRO A 17 -2.59 6.07 14.59
N ALA A 18 -1.42 6.08 13.96
CA ALA A 18 -0.25 5.33 14.40
C ALA A 18 1.01 6.18 14.30
N ALA A 19 1.92 5.98 15.23
CA ALA A 19 3.26 6.53 15.18
C ALA A 19 4.26 5.49 15.71
N SER A 20 5.53 5.64 15.38
CA SER A 20 6.58 4.75 15.88
C SER A 20 7.84 5.50 16.26
N ILE A 21 8.49 5.05 17.32
CA ILE A 21 9.83 5.48 17.70
C ILE A 21 10.70 4.23 17.70
N SER A 22 11.73 4.22 16.87
CA SER A 22 12.80 3.24 16.90
C SER A 22 14.06 3.87 17.47
N CYS A 23 14.79 3.12 18.29
CA CYS A 23 16.01 3.59 18.92
C CYS A 23 17.11 2.55 18.75
N ALA A 24 18.31 3.03 18.47
CA ALA A 24 19.53 2.23 18.49
C ALA A 24 20.60 2.91 19.35
N SER A 25 21.33 2.13 20.14
CA SER A 25 22.41 2.64 21.00
C SER A 25 23.81 2.38 20.45
N ASN A 26 23.94 1.55 19.42
CA ASN A 26 25.22 1.08 18.90
C ASN A 26 25.34 1.18 17.37
N GLN A 27 25.15 0.09 16.62
CA GLN A 27 25.44 0.02 15.18
C GLN A 27 24.28 0.50 14.29
N GLY A 28 23.29 1.18 14.89
CA GLY A 28 22.18 1.77 14.16
C GLY A 28 21.03 0.80 13.86
N MET A 29 20.53 0.82 12.61
CA MET A 29 19.29 0.17 12.14
C MET A 29 17.96 0.80 12.60
N GLN A 30 18.00 1.91 13.35
CA GLN A 30 16.81 2.65 13.75
C GLN A 30 15.95 3.09 12.55
N ARG A 31 16.57 3.48 11.43
CA ARG A 31 15.83 3.88 10.21
C ARG A 31 15.11 2.70 9.56
N PHE A 32 15.80 1.56 9.42
CA PHE A 32 15.20 0.33 8.89
C PHE A 32 14.06 -0.18 9.77
N ALA A 33 14.22 -0.13 11.09
CA ALA A 33 13.15 -0.49 12.01
C ALA A 33 11.93 0.44 11.86
N LEU A 34 12.16 1.74 11.66
CA LEU A 34 11.07 2.70 11.44
C LEU A 34 10.33 2.42 10.13
N GLU A 35 11.08 2.18 9.05
CA GLU A 35 10.54 1.83 7.74
C GLU A 35 9.70 0.55 7.81
N GLY A 36 10.20 -0.49 8.48
CA GLY A 36 9.48 -1.75 8.67
C GLY A 36 8.16 -1.60 9.42
N ILE A 37 8.12 -0.75 10.47
CA ILE A 37 6.87 -0.44 11.17
C ILE A 37 5.95 0.41 10.29
N CYS A 38 6.47 1.39 9.56
CA CYS A 38 5.68 2.22 8.64
C CYS A 38 5.00 1.35 7.55
N LYS A 39 5.74 0.39 6.97
CA LYS A 39 5.20 -0.62 6.04
C LYS A 39 4.08 -1.45 6.69
N TRP A 40 4.28 -1.89 7.93
CA TRP A 40 3.27 -2.65 8.66
C TRP A 40 2.00 -1.82 8.89
N VAL A 41 2.13 -0.57 9.33
CA VAL A 41 0.99 0.36 9.51
C VAL A 41 0.24 0.57 8.19
N PHE A 42 0.96 0.79 7.08
CA PHE A 42 0.35 0.89 5.75
C PHE A 42 -0.46 -0.36 5.38
N GLY A 43 0.13 -1.54 5.56
CA GLY A 43 -0.50 -2.82 5.22
C GLY A 43 -1.82 -3.08 5.95
N PHE A 44 -1.94 -2.56 7.17
CA PHE A 44 -3.16 -2.65 7.99
C PHE A 44 -4.15 -1.50 7.78
N GLY A 45 -3.90 -0.61 6.82
CA GLY A 45 -4.80 0.51 6.51
C GLY A 45 -4.80 1.63 7.55
N MET A 46 -3.88 1.61 8.50
CA MET A 46 -3.79 2.61 9.56
C MET A 46 -3.24 3.95 9.01
N LYS A 47 -3.42 5.04 9.76
CA LYS A 47 -2.95 6.38 9.39
C LYS A 47 -1.61 6.70 10.05
N TRP A 48 -0.55 6.84 9.26
CA TRP A 48 0.76 7.26 9.78
C TRP A 48 0.76 8.74 10.18
N VAL A 49 0.92 9.00 11.48
CA VAL A 49 1.00 10.35 12.07
C VAL A 49 2.44 10.86 12.06
N GLY A 50 3.41 9.96 12.14
CA GLY A 50 4.83 10.30 12.12
C GLY A 50 5.68 9.24 12.80
N GLY A 51 7.00 9.47 12.78
CA GLY A 51 7.91 8.57 13.44
C GLY A 51 9.28 9.16 13.67
N LEU A 52 10.04 8.53 14.57
CA LEU A 52 11.39 8.93 14.92
C LEU A 52 12.32 7.74 14.83
N ALA A 53 13.42 7.92 14.13
CA ALA A 53 14.51 6.95 14.03
C ALA A 53 15.73 7.52 14.76
N VAL A 54 15.85 7.16 16.04
CA VAL A 54 16.76 7.80 17.00
C VAL A 54 18.03 6.99 17.20
N HIS A 55 19.18 7.66 17.21
CA HIS A 55 20.41 7.10 17.75
C HIS A 55 20.68 7.68 19.15
N ALA A 56 21.22 6.87 20.07
CA ALA A 56 21.43 7.32 21.46
C ALA A 56 22.41 8.50 21.60
N THR A 57 23.25 8.75 20.59
CA THR A 57 24.10 9.95 20.52
C THR A 57 23.29 11.25 20.48
N ASP A 58 22.04 11.21 20.02
CA ASP A 58 21.14 12.35 19.88
C ASP A 58 20.04 12.38 20.96
N LEU A 59 20.26 11.68 22.09
CA LEU A 59 19.21 11.42 23.08
C LEU A 59 18.45 12.66 23.55
N ASP A 60 19.14 13.76 23.84
CA ASP A 60 18.48 14.96 24.37
C ASP A 60 17.61 15.66 23.33
N ARG A 61 18.07 15.71 22.08
CA ARG A 61 17.25 16.16 20.95
C ARG A 61 16.04 15.24 20.75
N ALA A 62 16.26 13.94 20.77
CA ALA A 62 15.22 12.94 20.56
C ALA A 62 14.12 12.97 21.63
N LYS A 63 14.44 13.32 22.88
CA LYS A 63 13.43 13.53 23.93
C LYS A 63 12.43 14.63 23.56
N ALA A 64 12.93 15.75 23.01
CA ALA A 64 12.06 16.85 22.58
C ALA A 64 11.17 16.43 21.40
N GLU A 65 11.76 15.80 20.38
CA GLU A 65 11.03 15.31 19.21
C GLU A 65 9.98 14.24 19.60
N ALA A 66 10.30 13.35 20.54
CA ALA A 66 9.38 12.33 21.03
C ALA A 66 8.17 12.93 21.75
N ARG A 67 8.36 14.01 22.52
CA ARG A 67 7.24 14.76 23.13
C ARG A 67 6.34 15.37 22.05
N GLU A 68 6.93 15.97 21.02
CA GLU A 68 6.16 16.54 19.91
C GLU A 68 5.38 15.47 19.13
N LEU A 69 6.01 14.33 18.84
CA LEU A 69 5.32 13.20 18.22
C LEU A 69 4.16 12.69 19.08
N GLY A 70 4.36 12.56 20.40
CA GLY A 70 3.32 12.18 21.35
C GLY A 70 2.14 13.17 21.35
N MET A 71 2.40 14.47 21.32
CA MET A 71 1.35 15.49 21.21
C MET A 71 0.60 15.43 19.88
N ARG A 72 1.29 15.16 18.76
CA ARG A 72 0.64 14.96 17.45
C ARG A 72 -0.24 13.72 17.46
N LEU A 73 0.27 12.59 17.96
CA LEU A 73 -0.49 11.34 18.07
C LEU A 73 -1.71 11.50 18.98
N GLY A 74 -1.56 12.14 20.15
CA GLY A 74 -2.67 12.36 21.07
C GLY A 74 -3.79 13.21 20.47
N ARG A 75 -3.47 14.23 19.67
CA ARG A 75 -4.48 15.02 18.93
C ARG A 75 -5.22 14.18 17.89
N GLU A 76 -4.52 13.32 17.17
CA GLU A 76 -5.16 12.43 16.18
C GLU A 76 -5.98 11.33 16.86
N ALA A 77 -5.53 10.81 18.00
CA ALA A 77 -6.29 9.85 18.81
C ALA A 77 -7.58 10.47 19.38
N LEU A 78 -7.55 11.74 19.79
CA LEU A 78 -8.76 12.46 20.21
C LEU A 78 -9.76 12.57 19.05
N ARG A 79 -9.30 12.94 17.86
CA ARG A 79 -10.14 12.96 16.64
C ARG A 79 -10.70 11.58 16.30
N ASP A 80 -9.90 10.52 16.45
CA ASP A 80 -10.37 9.15 16.28
C ASP A 80 -11.49 8.78 17.25
N SER A 81 -11.39 9.23 18.50
CA SER A 81 -12.41 8.97 19.54
C SER A 81 -13.75 9.65 19.28
N GLU A 82 -13.76 10.75 18.52
CA GLU A 82 -14.98 11.43 18.05
C GLU A 82 -15.60 10.74 16.83
N GLY A 83 -14.88 9.82 16.20
CA GLY A 83 -15.30 9.08 15.02
C GLY A 83 -14.13 8.85 14.06
N ARG A 84 -13.72 7.58 13.93
CA ARG A 84 -12.62 7.18 13.04
C ARG A 84 -12.92 7.58 11.59
N ARG A 85 -11.98 8.32 10.99
CA ARG A 85 -12.00 8.65 9.56
C ARG A 85 -11.13 7.66 8.80
N LYS A 86 -11.79 6.75 8.08
CA LYS A 86 -11.14 5.84 7.13
C LYS A 86 -10.55 6.63 5.96
N PHE A 87 -9.64 6.01 5.23
CA PHE A 87 -9.21 6.57 3.95
C PHE A 87 -10.40 6.62 2.97
N PRO A 88 -10.63 7.74 2.27
CA PRO A 88 -11.74 7.85 1.31
C PRO A 88 -11.61 6.84 0.16
N SER A 89 -10.38 6.51 -0.21
CA SER A 89 -10.07 5.53 -1.24
C SER A 89 -8.69 4.95 -1.02
N GLU A 90 -8.40 3.89 -1.77
CA GLU A 90 -7.07 3.30 -1.77
C GLU A 90 -6.02 4.23 -2.39
N GLN A 91 -6.39 5.04 -3.39
CA GLN A 91 -5.48 6.05 -3.95
C GLN A 91 -5.06 7.06 -2.88
N GLU A 92 -5.99 7.54 -2.06
CA GLU A 92 -5.68 8.47 -0.96
C GLU A 92 -4.79 7.81 0.10
N ARG A 93 -5.02 6.53 0.40
CA ARG A 93 -4.12 5.77 1.30
C ARG A 93 -2.71 5.69 0.73
N TYR A 94 -2.55 5.29 -0.53
CA TYR A 94 -1.23 5.17 -1.13
C TYR A 94 -0.52 6.52 -1.22
N ARG A 95 -1.25 7.58 -1.60
CA ARG A 95 -0.73 8.95 -1.66
C ARG A 95 -0.22 9.43 -0.31
N ALA A 96 -0.97 9.20 0.77
CA ALA A 96 -0.59 9.60 2.12
C ALA A 96 0.74 8.99 2.60
N TYR A 97 1.22 7.93 1.96
CA TYR A 97 2.46 7.25 2.30
C TYR A 97 3.61 7.51 1.31
N LEU A 98 3.43 8.27 0.23
CA LEU A 98 4.50 8.49 -0.76
C LEU A 98 5.76 9.12 -0.15
N ASP A 99 5.58 10.01 0.82
CA ASP A 99 6.67 10.71 1.54
C ASP A 99 6.88 10.17 2.96
N ALA A 100 6.22 9.07 3.33
CA ALA A 100 6.43 8.42 4.61
C ALA A 100 7.79 7.69 4.63
N PRO A 101 8.32 7.30 5.82
CA PRO A 101 9.58 6.55 5.90
C PRO A 101 9.62 5.29 5.03
N TRP A 102 8.46 4.69 4.77
CA TRP A 102 8.26 3.66 3.76
C TRP A 102 7.17 4.12 2.77
N GLY A 103 7.49 4.13 1.48
CA GLY A 103 6.54 4.47 0.41
C GLY A 103 6.14 3.25 -0.43
N PRO A 104 4.87 3.10 -0.82
CA PRO A 104 4.40 1.88 -1.49
C PRO A 104 4.82 1.77 -2.96
N LEU A 105 5.00 2.89 -3.68
CA LEU A 105 5.17 2.91 -5.13
C LEU A 105 6.30 1.98 -5.62
N GLU A 106 7.52 2.23 -5.16
CA GLU A 106 8.71 1.50 -5.60
C GLU A 106 8.70 0.01 -5.20
N PRO A 107 8.41 -0.37 -3.94
CA PRO A 107 8.30 -1.78 -3.57
C PRO A 107 7.27 -2.55 -4.40
N TYR A 108 6.11 -1.96 -4.69
CA TYR A 108 5.12 -2.63 -5.55
C TYR A 108 5.61 -2.76 -6.98
N LEU A 109 6.22 -1.72 -7.56
CA LEU A 109 6.81 -1.80 -8.90
C LEU A 109 7.92 -2.85 -8.96
N LEU A 110 8.81 -2.90 -7.96
CA LEU A 110 9.87 -3.89 -7.85
C LEU A 110 9.29 -5.31 -7.91
N ASN A 111 8.24 -5.59 -7.14
CA ASN A 111 7.60 -6.91 -7.13
C ASN A 111 6.87 -7.23 -8.44
N LEU A 112 6.08 -6.27 -8.96
CA LEU A 112 5.29 -6.49 -10.17
C LEU A 112 6.14 -6.62 -11.43
N THR A 113 7.31 -5.97 -11.46
CA THR A 113 8.24 -5.96 -12.59
C THR A 113 9.43 -6.90 -12.42
N ASP A 114 9.46 -7.70 -11.34
CA ASP A 114 10.57 -8.61 -11.05
C ASP A 114 11.95 -7.89 -11.02
N GLY A 115 11.94 -6.67 -10.48
CA GLY A 115 13.11 -5.81 -10.40
C GLY A 115 13.53 -5.09 -11.67
N THR A 116 12.87 -5.32 -12.82
CA THR A 116 13.29 -4.72 -14.09
C THR A 116 12.79 -3.30 -14.30
N PHE A 117 11.73 -2.88 -13.60
CA PHE A 117 11.01 -1.62 -13.84
C PHE A 117 10.58 -1.46 -15.31
N SER A 118 10.24 -2.58 -15.97
CA SER A 118 9.73 -2.63 -17.34
C SER A 118 8.45 -3.44 -17.43
N VAL A 119 7.62 -3.15 -18.43
CA VAL A 119 6.38 -3.90 -18.67
C VAL A 119 6.70 -5.32 -19.11
N GLU A 120 7.72 -5.49 -19.94
CA GLU A 120 8.13 -6.77 -20.53
C GLU A 120 8.61 -7.76 -19.47
N GLY A 121 9.29 -7.26 -18.43
CA GLY A 121 9.75 -8.03 -17.28
C GLY A 121 8.67 -8.32 -16.24
N SER A 122 7.46 -7.78 -16.42
CA SER A 122 6.41 -7.88 -15.40
C SER A 122 5.75 -9.25 -15.28
N LEU A 123 5.29 -9.53 -14.06
CA LEU A 123 4.41 -10.66 -13.75
C LEU A 123 3.15 -10.63 -14.62
N LEU A 124 2.60 -9.43 -14.89
CA LEU A 124 1.41 -9.26 -15.71
C LEU A 124 1.66 -9.72 -17.16
N THR A 125 2.80 -9.37 -17.75
CA THR A 125 3.16 -9.79 -19.11
C THR A 125 3.34 -11.31 -19.20
N ARG A 126 3.94 -11.92 -18.17
CA ARG A 126 4.06 -13.39 -18.09
C ARG A 126 2.69 -14.04 -17.97
N ALA A 127 1.85 -13.55 -17.05
CA ALA A 127 0.50 -14.03 -16.81
C ALA A 127 -0.38 -13.95 -18.07
N PHE A 128 -0.24 -12.91 -18.88
CA PHE A 128 -1.06 -12.73 -20.10
C PHE A 128 -0.82 -13.83 -21.14
N ARG A 129 0.32 -14.52 -21.08
CA ARG A 129 0.66 -15.66 -21.94
C ARG A 129 0.05 -16.97 -21.43
N THR A 130 -0.25 -17.08 -20.14
CA THR A 130 -0.65 -18.34 -19.49
C THR A 130 -2.12 -18.37 -19.08
N PHE A 131 -2.74 -17.21 -18.82
CA PHE A 131 -4.14 -17.12 -18.39
C PHE A 131 -5.07 -17.70 -19.45
N ARG A 132 -6.02 -18.52 -19.02
CA ARG A 132 -6.98 -19.22 -19.87
C ARG A 132 -8.36 -18.60 -19.83
N ASP A 133 -8.75 -18.01 -18.70
CA ASP A 133 -10.07 -17.41 -18.54
C ASP A 133 -10.19 -16.12 -19.38
N PRO A 134 -11.18 -16.01 -20.29
CA PRO A 134 -11.33 -14.84 -21.15
C PRO A 134 -11.59 -13.54 -20.39
N GLU A 135 -12.33 -13.57 -19.28
CA GLU A 135 -12.60 -12.39 -18.46
C GLU A 135 -11.34 -11.93 -17.72
N ALA A 136 -10.60 -12.88 -17.14
CA ALA A 136 -9.31 -12.63 -16.50
C ALA A 136 -8.32 -12.00 -17.49
N ARG A 137 -8.27 -12.51 -18.74
CA ARG A 137 -7.43 -11.93 -19.80
C ARG A 137 -7.86 -10.50 -20.16
N LYS A 138 -9.16 -10.19 -20.22
CA LYS A 138 -9.66 -8.82 -20.48
C LYS A 138 -9.20 -7.86 -19.38
N LEU A 139 -9.36 -8.25 -18.11
CA LEU A 139 -8.92 -7.46 -16.96
C LEU A 139 -7.39 -7.27 -16.96
N LEU A 140 -6.64 -8.33 -17.26
CA LEU A 140 -5.18 -8.30 -17.30
C LEU A 140 -4.63 -7.41 -18.42
N GLY A 141 -5.29 -7.38 -19.59
CA GLY A 141 -4.91 -6.47 -20.68
C GLY A 141 -4.98 -5.00 -20.25
N ARG A 142 -6.04 -4.63 -19.52
CA ARG A 142 -6.21 -3.28 -18.97
C ARG A 142 -5.23 -2.99 -17.85
N ALA A 143 -4.93 -3.97 -17.00
CA ALA A 143 -3.90 -3.85 -15.97
C ALA A 143 -2.51 -3.58 -16.58
N LEU A 144 -2.20 -4.19 -17.74
CA LEU A 144 -0.96 -3.94 -18.48
C LEU A 144 -0.89 -2.53 -19.05
N GLU A 145 -2.00 -1.98 -19.54
CA GLU A 145 -2.07 -0.58 -20.00
C GLU A 145 -1.82 0.39 -18.85
N ASP A 146 -2.50 0.20 -17.71
CA ASP A 146 -2.31 1.02 -16.52
C ASP A 146 -0.87 0.88 -15.96
N LEU A 147 -0.29 -0.34 -15.96
CA LEU A 147 1.11 -0.54 -15.54
C LEU A 147 2.10 0.16 -16.48
N ARG A 148 1.89 0.12 -17.80
CA ARG A 148 2.72 0.84 -18.77
C ARG A 148 2.70 2.33 -18.46
N ARG A 149 1.51 2.90 -18.26
CA ARG A 149 1.36 4.31 -17.95
C ARG A 149 1.98 4.68 -16.59
N CYS A 150 1.85 3.80 -15.59
CA CYS A 150 2.49 3.94 -14.30
C CYS A 150 4.02 4.05 -14.45
N LEU A 151 4.65 3.15 -15.22
CA LEU A 151 6.10 3.12 -15.41
C LEU A 151 6.60 4.34 -16.18
N GLU A 152 5.88 4.78 -17.22
CA GLU A 152 6.20 6.04 -17.93
C GLU A 152 6.25 7.23 -16.96
N LEU A 153 5.19 7.41 -16.16
CA LEU A 153 5.10 8.50 -15.19
C LEU A 153 6.15 8.38 -14.08
N TYR A 154 6.45 7.15 -13.64
CA TYR A 154 7.50 6.89 -12.66
C TYR A 154 8.88 7.32 -13.18
N HIS A 155 9.22 6.97 -14.43
CA HIS A 155 10.48 7.37 -15.06
C HIS A 155 10.55 8.88 -15.33
N GLU A 156 9.41 9.54 -15.56
CA GLU A 156 9.30 11.01 -15.63
C GLU A 156 9.40 11.71 -14.24
N GLY A 157 9.47 10.95 -13.14
CA GLY A 157 9.49 11.48 -11.78
C GLY A 157 8.12 11.95 -11.24
N LYS A 158 7.03 11.67 -11.97
CA LYS A 158 5.65 12.02 -11.59
C LYS A 158 5.06 10.99 -10.64
N ARG A 159 5.57 10.98 -9.40
CA ARG A 159 5.29 9.92 -8.41
C ARG A 159 3.83 9.83 -7.99
N GLU A 160 3.14 10.96 -7.80
CA GLU A 160 1.72 10.94 -7.40
C GLU A 160 0.85 10.32 -8.51
N GLU A 161 1.04 10.75 -9.76
CA GLU A 161 0.29 10.22 -10.90
C GLU A 161 0.65 8.76 -11.20
N ALA A 162 1.92 8.38 -11.10
CA ALA A 162 2.35 6.99 -11.21
C ALA A 162 1.65 6.12 -10.15
N CYS A 163 1.59 6.60 -8.90
CA CYS A 163 0.94 5.91 -7.80
C CYS A 163 -0.55 5.65 -8.05
N ARG A 164 -1.26 6.61 -8.67
CA ARG A 164 -2.65 6.42 -9.07
C ARG A 164 -2.79 5.24 -10.05
N PHE A 165 -2.00 5.21 -11.12
CA PHE A 165 -2.03 4.12 -12.09
C PHE A 165 -1.58 2.78 -11.49
N LEU A 166 -0.65 2.79 -10.53
CA LEU A 166 -0.28 1.58 -9.79
C LEU A 166 -1.48 0.98 -9.04
N VAL A 167 -2.25 1.81 -8.32
CA VAL A 167 -3.43 1.36 -7.57
C VAL A 167 -4.48 0.77 -8.52
N GLU A 168 -4.71 1.44 -9.65
CA GLU A 168 -5.66 0.97 -10.68
C GLU A 168 -5.22 -0.36 -11.31
N ALA A 169 -3.96 -0.45 -11.74
CA ALA A 169 -3.39 -1.69 -12.26
C ALA A 169 -3.45 -2.82 -11.22
N GLY A 170 -3.17 -2.51 -9.95
CA GLY A 170 -3.21 -3.46 -8.84
C GLY A 170 -4.61 -4.00 -8.57
N ALA A 171 -5.64 -3.17 -8.65
CA ALA A 171 -7.03 -3.60 -8.53
C ALA A 171 -7.40 -4.54 -9.70
N LEU A 172 -7.10 -4.16 -10.94
CA LEU A 172 -7.36 -5.02 -12.11
C LEU A 172 -6.59 -6.35 -12.06
N TRP A 173 -5.33 -6.32 -11.64
CA TRP A 173 -4.50 -7.51 -11.43
C TRP A 173 -5.09 -8.44 -10.37
N THR A 174 -5.60 -7.88 -9.26
CA THR A 174 -6.25 -8.65 -8.19
C THR A 174 -7.49 -9.35 -8.72
N HIS A 175 -8.35 -8.67 -9.48
CA HIS A 175 -9.55 -9.26 -10.05
C HIS A 175 -9.23 -10.32 -11.12
N ALA A 176 -8.23 -10.07 -11.97
CA ALA A 176 -7.79 -11.02 -12.98
C ALA A 176 -7.26 -12.32 -12.35
N THR A 177 -6.38 -12.22 -11.35
CA THR A 177 -5.86 -13.39 -10.63
C THR A 177 -6.93 -14.10 -9.81
N TRP A 178 -7.91 -13.35 -9.27
CA TRP A 178 -9.04 -13.95 -8.58
C TRP A 178 -9.87 -14.81 -9.52
N LYS A 179 -10.18 -14.29 -10.71
CA LYS A 179 -10.92 -15.02 -11.74
C LYS A 179 -10.18 -16.26 -12.23
N GLU A 180 -8.90 -16.12 -12.55
CA GLU A 180 -8.11 -17.22 -13.11
C GLU A 180 -7.85 -18.34 -12.09
N PHE A 181 -7.65 -18.03 -10.80
CA PHE A 181 -7.17 -19.02 -9.82
C PHE A 181 -7.98 -19.13 -8.54
N LEU A 182 -8.58 -18.04 -8.05
CA LEU A 182 -9.12 -18.01 -6.69
C LEU A 182 -10.60 -18.40 -6.63
N GLU A 183 -11.41 -18.00 -7.61
CA GLU A 183 -12.85 -18.21 -7.60
C GLU A 183 -13.22 -19.70 -7.64
N GLU A 184 -12.53 -20.49 -8.48
CA GLU A 184 -12.81 -21.91 -8.66
C GLU A 184 -11.80 -22.82 -7.94
N ASP A 185 -10.49 -22.55 -8.05
CA ASP A 185 -9.47 -23.52 -7.64
C ASP A 185 -8.98 -23.37 -6.19
N VAL A 186 -8.83 -22.14 -5.67
CA VAL A 186 -8.13 -21.90 -4.39
C VAL A 186 -9.06 -21.49 -3.25
N ILE A 187 -9.92 -20.48 -3.47
CA ILE A 187 -10.80 -19.91 -2.42
C ILE A 187 -12.22 -20.45 -2.55
N GLY A 188 -12.68 -20.75 -3.77
CA GLY A 188 -14.01 -21.31 -4.00
C GLY A 188 -15.15 -20.29 -3.83
N THR A 189 -14.85 -18.99 -3.96
CA THR A 189 -15.86 -17.93 -3.83
C THR A 189 -15.55 -16.74 -4.71
N LYS A 190 -16.59 -15.97 -5.05
CA LYS A 190 -16.47 -14.71 -5.79
C LYS A 190 -15.71 -13.67 -4.97
N ILE A 191 -14.98 -12.78 -5.65
CA ILE A 191 -14.31 -11.67 -4.98
C ILE A 191 -15.35 -10.82 -4.22
N PRO A 192 -15.14 -10.52 -2.93
CA PRO A 192 -16.04 -9.65 -2.19
C PRO A 192 -16.06 -8.24 -2.79
N GLU A 193 -17.24 -7.61 -2.90
CA GLU A 193 -17.36 -6.25 -3.47
C GLU A 193 -16.51 -5.20 -2.72
N ALA A 194 -16.31 -5.40 -1.42
CA ALA A 194 -15.49 -4.52 -0.59
C ALA A 194 -13.98 -4.72 -0.79
N TYR A 195 -13.54 -5.80 -1.44
CA TYR A 195 -12.13 -6.14 -1.60
C TYR A 195 -11.59 -5.64 -2.95
N ARG A 196 -10.79 -4.57 -2.91
CA ARG A 196 -10.19 -3.92 -4.10
C ARG A 196 -11.25 -3.59 -5.17
N PRO A 197 -12.28 -2.76 -4.85
CA PRO A 197 -13.36 -2.48 -5.79
C PRO A 197 -12.82 -1.87 -7.09
N LEU A 198 -13.32 -2.36 -8.23
CA LEU A 198 -13.05 -1.75 -9.52
C LEU A 198 -13.99 -0.56 -9.73
N ASP A 199 -13.48 0.52 -10.32
CA ASP A 199 -14.33 1.60 -10.79
C ASP A 199 -15.22 1.08 -11.93
N LYS A 200 -16.55 1.20 -11.78
CA LYS A 200 -17.53 0.61 -12.71
C LYS A 200 -17.36 1.13 -14.14
N ALA A 201 -17.00 2.41 -14.29
CA ALA A 201 -16.73 3.03 -15.60
C ALA A 201 -15.58 2.34 -16.36
N LYS A 202 -14.70 1.68 -15.62
CA LYS A 202 -13.55 0.95 -16.15
C LYS A 202 -13.95 -0.49 -16.52
N VAL A 203 -14.82 -1.16 -15.75
CA VAL A 203 -15.21 -2.57 -15.95
C VAL A 203 -16.01 -2.79 -17.23
N ASP A 204 -16.98 -1.92 -17.50
CA ASP A 204 -17.93 -2.12 -18.60
C ASP A 204 -17.38 -1.63 -19.95
N GLY A 205 -16.36 -0.78 -19.94
CA GLY A 205 -15.89 -0.07 -21.14
C GLY A 205 -16.95 0.89 -21.70
N PRO A 206 -16.58 1.83 -22.58
CA PRO A 206 -17.55 2.44 -23.48
C PRO A 206 -18.13 1.40 -24.45
#